data_AF-A0A349SLN3-F1
#
_entry.id   AF-A0A349SLN3-F1
#
_cell.length_a   1.000
_cell.length_b   1.000
_cell.length_c   1.000
_cell.angle_alpha   90.00
_cell.angle_beta   90.00
_cell.angle_gamma   90.00
#
_symmetry.space_group_name_H-M   'P 1'
#
loop_
_entity.id
_entity.type
_entity.pdbx_description
1 polymer ?
#
loop_
_entity_poly.entity_id
_entity_poly.type
_entity_poly.pdbx_seq_one_letter_code
_entity_poly.pdbx_strand_id
1 'polypeptide(L)'
;MDDNGLNTKTRDVSESGICIAKPSELTLTPGQTVNITFDRLSKLSVPATIIRVSDNQIGLSLENIRFSEQDITGIIQTAPWHQRAKVAIKRSFWKNTRRLAILVTNTLLRKPLLKLINPSFIFAVYGN
;
A
#
# COMPACT_ATOMS: atom_id res chain seq x y z
N MET A 1 -16.21 29.12 11.55
CA MET A 1 -15.57 28.27 10.53
C MET A 1 -16.05 26.88 10.84
N ASP A 2 -16.96 26.37 10.02
CA ASP A 2 -17.55 25.05 10.25
C ASP A 2 -16.49 24.01 9.91
N ASP A 3 -15.95 23.38 10.95
CA ASP A 3 -15.11 22.20 10.79
C ASP A 3 -16.01 21.09 10.25
N ASN A 4 -16.03 20.93 8.93
CA ASN A 4 -16.62 19.79 8.22
C ASN A 4 -15.78 18.52 8.47
N GLY A 5 -15.58 18.19 9.75
CA GLY A 5 -14.90 16.99 10.19
C GLY A 5 -15.77 15.78 9.88
N LEU A 6 -15.19 14.79 9.21
CA LEU A 6 -15.92 13.58 8.83
C LEU A 6 -15.18 12.35 9.35
N ASN A 7 -15.90 11.50 10.06
CA ASN A 7 -15.36 10.29 10.64
C ASN A 7 -15.37 9.15 9.61
N THR A 8 -14.25 8.45 9.48
CA THR A 8 -14.08 7.31 8.56
C THR A 8 -13.15 6.27 9.16
N LYS A 9 -13.20 5.05 8.61
CA LYS A 9 -12.38 3.93 9.07
C LYS A 9 -11.12 3.78 8.22
N THR A 10 -9.99 3.61 8.89
CA THR A 10 -8.72 3.20 8.25
C THR A 10 -8.88 1.81 7.63
N ARG A 11 -8.57 1.70 6.34
CA ARG A 11 -8.59 0.45 5.56
C ARG A 11 -7.21 -0.16 5.41
N ASP A 12 -6.20 0.66 5.19
CA ASP A 12 -4.82 0.22 4.99
C ASP A 12 -3.84 1.26 5.53
N VAL A 13 -2.62 0.81 5.88
CA VAL A 13 -1.54 1.65 6.42
C VAL A 13 -0.23 1.24 5.77
N SER A 14 0.58 2.23 5.42
CA SER A 14 1.92 2.10 4.86
C SER A 14 2.89 3.00 5.62
N GLU A 15 4.19 2.88 5.37
CA GLU A 15 5.22 3.70 6.02
C GLU A 15 4.91 5.21 5.97
N SER A 16 4.47 5.73 4.83
CA SER A 16 4.29 7.17 4.63
C SER A 16 2.83 7.62 4.51
N GLY A 17 1.86 6.74 4.76
CA GLY A 17 0.48 7.05 4.39
C GLY A 17 -0.56 6.06 4.87
N ILE A 18 -1.81 6.52 4.84
CA ILE A 18 -2.98 5.72 5.22
C ILE A 18 -4.01 5.72 4.08
N CYS A 19 -4.79 4.65 4.01
CA CYS A 19 -5.95 4.57 3.14
C CYS A 19 -7.21 4.53 3.99
N ILE A 20 -8.18 5.38 3.65
CA ILE A 20 -9.49 5.45 4.33
C ILE A 20 -10.60 5.06 3.36
N ALA A 21 -11.76 4.69 3.90
CA ALA A 21 -12.98 4.57 3.10
C ALA A 21 -13.40 5.97 2.60
N LYS A 22 -13.81 6.06 1.32
CA LYS A 22 -14.26 7.32 0.74
C LYS A 22 -15.58 7.76 1.42
N PRO A 23 -15.64 8.99 1.96
CA PRO A 23 -16.90 9.57 2.42
C PRO A 23 -17.84 9.81 1.26
N SER A 24 -19.12 9.50 1.42
CA SER A 24 -20.17 9.86 0.47
C SER A 24 -20.44 11.38 0.41
N GLU A 25 -20.11 12.09 1.49
CA GLU A 25 -20.50 13.49 1.72
C GLU A 25 -19.45 14.51 1.27
N LEU A 26 -18.23 14.09 0.96
CA LEU A 26 -17.11 14.99 0.65
C LEU A 26 -16.55 14.77 -0.76
N THR A 27 -16.55 15.84 -1.56
CA THR A 27 -15.86 15.90 -2.84
C THR A 27 -14.39 16.22 -2.60
N LEU A 28 -13.56 15.18 -2.52
CA LEU A 28 -12.12 15.30 -2.30
C LEU A 28 -11.37 15.16 -3.62
N THR A 29 -10.34 15.98 -3.82
CA THR A 29 -9.51 15.98 -5.04
C THR A 29 -8.06 15.60 -4.75
N PRO A 30 -7.39 14.84 -5.62
CA PRO A 30 -5.94 14.63 -5.51
C PRO A 30 -5.17 15.95 -5.46
N GLY A 31 -4.11 16.01 -4.65
CA GLY A 31 -3.30 17.20 -4.40
C GLY A 31 -3.82 18.12 -3.29
N GLN A 32 -5.04 17.89 -2.80
CA GLN A 32 -5.57 18.63 -1.66
C GLN A 32 -4.89 18.20 -0.35
N THR A 33 -4.55 19.15 0.51
CA THR A 33 -4.07 18.87 1.87
C THR A 33 -5.25 18.89 2.85
N VAL A 34 -5.33 17.88 3.70
CA VAL A 34 -6.33 17.72 4.75
C VAL A 34 -5.66 17.43 6.08
N ASN A 35 -6.23 17.89 7.17
CA ASN A 35 -5.77 17.52 8.51
C ASN A 35 -6.49 16.25 8.97
N ILE A 36 -5.71 15.26 9.41
CA ILE A 36 -6.21 14.00 9.94
C ILE A 36 -6.05 14.00 11.44
N THR A 37 -7.13 13.70 12.15
CA THR A 37 -7.12 13.42 13.58
C THR A 37 -7.49 11.95 13.81
N PHE A 38 -7.02 11.38 14.91
CA PHE A 38 -7.33 10.00 15.27
C PHE A 38 -8.16 10.00 16.56
N ASP A 39 -9.24 9.22 16.62
CA ASP A 39 -10.18 9.22 17.74
C ASP A 39 -9.50 9.04 19.12
N ARG A 40 -8.48 8.18 19.19
CA ARG A 40 -7.73 7.91 20.44
C ARG A 40 -6.59 8.88 20.72
N LEU A 41 -6.28 9.75 19.76
CA LEU A 41 -5.23 10.76 19.82
C LEU A 41 -5.79 12.08 19.30
N SER A 42 -6.86 12.58 19.92
CA SER A 42 -7.58 13.78 19.45
C SER A 42 -6.71 15.04 19.42
N LYS A 43 -5.60 15.07 20.17
CA LYS A 43 -4.60 16.15 20.14
C LYS A 43 -3.58 16.02 19.00
N LEU A 44 -3.50 14.87 18.33
CA LEU A 44 -2.63 14.63 17.21
C LEU A 44 -3.38 15.00 15.92
N SER A 45 -2.99 16.11 15.31
CA SER A 45 -3.43 16.52 13.98
C SER A 45 -2.26 16.41 13.01
N VAL A 46 -2.44 15.60 11.97
CA VAL A 46 -1.40 15.31 10.98
C VAL A 46 -1.85 15.87 9.63
N PRO A 47 -1.12 16.84 9.06
CA PRO A 47 -1.39 17.25 7.68
C PRO A 47 -1.09 16.10 6.74
N ALA A 48 -1.97 15.89 5.77
CA ALA A 48 -1.85 14.82 4.81
C ALA A 48 -2.33 15.28 3.43
N THR A 49 -1.57 14.90 2.41
CA THR A 49 -1.93 15.18 1.02
C THR A 49 -2.71 14.02 0.43
N ILE A 50 -3.83 14.31 -0.23
CA ILE A 50 -4.63 13.32 -0.97
C ILE A 50 -3.86 12.91 -2.22
N ILE A 51 -3.37 11.68 -2.25
CA ILE A 51 -2.58 11.16 -3.39
C ILE A 51 -3.45 10.43 -4.41
N ARG A 52 -4.58 9.87 -3.98
CA ARG A 52 -5.50 9.14 -4.86
C ARG A 52 -6.92 9.17 -4.31
N VAL A 53 -7.88 9.31 -5.20
CA VAL A 53 -9.30 9.15 -4.92
C VAL A 53 -9.83 8.08 -5.87
N SER A 54 -10.45 7.04 -5.32
CA SER A 54 -11.15 5.99 -6.05
C SER A 54 -12.62 5.98 -5.65
N ASP A 55 -13.42 5.11 -6.25
CA ASP A 55 -14.86 5.02 -5.98
C ASP A 55 -15.17 4.80 -4.49
N ASN A 56 -14.40 3.93 -3.82
CA ASN A 56 -14.69 3.50 -2.44
C ASN A 56 -13.57 3.84 -1.44
N GLN A 57 -12.48 4.48 -1.87
CA GLN A 57 -11.29 4.66 -1.04
C GLN A 57 -10.51 5.92 -1.40
N ILE A 58 -9.82 6.46 -0.41
CA ILE A 58 -8.93 7.61 -0.56
C ILE A 58 -7.58 7.24 0.06
N GLY A 59 -6.51 7.47 -0.70
CA GLY A 59 -5.15 7.36 -0.19
C GLY A 59 -4.63 8.72 0.23
N LEU A 60 -4.04 8.76 1.41
CA LEU A 60 -3.51 9.94 2.08
C LEU A 60 -2.03 9.71 2.34
N SER A 61 -1.19 10.63 1.90
CA SER A 61 0.23 10.68 2.29
C SER A 61 0.36 11.58 3.50
N LEU A 62 0.88 11.06 4.60
CA LEU A 62 1.13 11.85 5.80
C LEU A 62 2.36 12.73 5.57
N GLU A 63 2.25 14.00 5.93
CA GLU A 63 3.40 14.91 5.90
C GLU A 63 4.20 14.80 7.20
N ASN A 64 5.53 14.74 7.08
CA ASN A 64 6.48 14.74 8.19
C ASN A 64 6.33 13.60 9.22
N ILE A 65 5.49 12.60 8.94
CA ILE A 65 5.34 11.40 9.75
C ILE A 65 5.59 10.17 8.88
N ARG A 66 6.45 9.29 9.38
CA ARG A 66 6.66 7.95 8.84
C ARG A 66 6.49 6.94 9.95
N PHE A 67 5.68 5.92 9.69
CA PHE A 67 5.55 4.78 10.58
C PHE A 67 6.79 3.91 10.47
N SER A 68 7.39 3.56 11.61
CA SER A 68 8.43 2.55 11.64
C SER A 68 7.85 1.17 11.34
N GLU A 69 8.71 0.21 11.03
CA GLU A 69 8.30 -1.19 10.88
C GLU A 69 7.64 -1.74 12.16
N GLN A 70 8.10 -1.27 13.33
CA GLN A 70 7.53 -1.63 14.63
C GLN A 70 6.12 -1.08 14.77
N ASP A 71 5.88 0.18 14.36
CA ASP A 71 4.54 0.79 14.41
C ASP A 71 3.56 0.04 13.51
N ILE A 72 3.97 -0.25 12.27
CA ILE A 72 3.15 -1.01 11.31
C ILE A 72 2.85 -2.40 11.87
N THR A 73 3.85 -3.06 12.45
CA THR A 73 3.68 -4.39 13.06
C THR A 73 2.70 -4.32 14.24
N GLY A 74 2.81 -3.30 15.10
CA GLY A 74 1.89 -3.06 16.19
C GLY A 74 0.45 -2.86 15.70
N ILE A 75 0.26 -2.05 14.66
CA ILE A 75 -1.05 -1.84 14.02
C ILE A 75 -1.60 -3.18 13.49
N ILE A 76 -0.79 -3.97 12.79
CA ILE A 76 -1.22 -5.29 12.28
C ILE A 76 -1.64 -6.22 13.41
N GLN A 77 -0.92 -6.22 14.54
CA GLN A 77 -1.21 -7.08 15.68
C GLN A 77 -2.56 -6.79 16.35
N THR A 78 -3.11 -5.57 16.19
CA THR A 78 -4.46 -5.25 16.67
C THR A 78 -5.56 -6.00 15.93
N ALA A 79 -5.29 -6.52 14.73
CA ALA A 79 -6.26 -7.26 13.93
C ALA A 79 -6.47 -8.71 14.44
N PRO A 80 -7.70 -9.25 14.29
CA PRO A 80 -7.99 -10.65 14.65
C PRO A 80 -7.04 -11.65 13.97
N TRP A 81 -6.69 -12.71 14.70
CA TRP A 81 -5.69 -13.70 14.26
C TRP A 81 -6.02 -14.33 12.89
N HIS A 82 -7.30 -14.59 12.61
CA HIS A 82 -7.74 -15.20 11.35
C HIS A 82 -7.56 -14.25 10.15
N GLN A 83 -7.75 -12.94 10.35
CA GLN A 83 -7.50 -11.94 9.30
C GLN A 83 -6.00 -11.84 9.02
N ARG A 84 -5.18 -11.81 10.08
CA ARG A 84 -3.71 -11.83 9.96
C ARG A 84 -3.22 -13.06 9.20
N ALA A 85 -3.72 -14.25 9.55
CA ALA A 85 -3.38 -15.50 8.89
C ALA A 85 -3.75 -15.48 7.39
N LYS A 86 -4.97 -15.02 7.05
CA LYS A 86 -5.42 -14.88 5.66
C LYS A 86 -4.49 -13.98 4.84
N VAL A 87 -4.10 -12.83 5.39
CA VAL A 87 -3.18 -11.91 4.70
C VAL A 87 -1.78 -12.51 4.58
N ALA A 88 -1.29 -13.18 5.62
CA ALA A 88 0.02 -13.84 5.60
C ALA A 88 0.09 -14.95 4.53
N ILE A 89 -0.95 -15.78 4.44
CA ILE A 89 -1.06 -16.83 3.41
C ILE A 89 -1.07 -16.21 2.02
N LYS A 90 -1.93 -15.20 1.80
CA LYS A 90 -2.00 -14.49 0.50
C LYS A 90 -0.64 -13.91 0.11
N ARG A 91 0.04 -13.21 1.03
CA ARG A 91 1.39 -12.64 0.78
C ARG A 91 2.42 -13.72 0.48
N SER A 92 2.44 -14.81 1.25
CA SER A 92 3.35 -15.93 1.06
C SER A 92 3.14 -16.58 -0.30
N PHE A 93 1.89 -16.83 -0.68
CA PHE A 93 1.52 -17.36 -1.99
C PHE A 93 2.05 -16.48 -3.12
N TRP A 94 1.75 -15.17 -3.11
CA TRP A 94 2.24 -14.25 -4.14
C TRP A 94 3.77 -14.18 -4.22
N LYS A 95 4.45 -14.14 -3.06
CA LYS A 95 5.91 -14.10 -3.00
C LYS A 95 6.54 -15.37 -3.56
N ASN A 96 6.03 -16.54 -3.20
CA ASN A 96 6.54 -17.82 -3.66
C ASN A 96 6.23 -18.05 -5.14
N THR A 97 5.02 -17.72 -5.59
CA THR A 97 4.64 -17.79 -7.01
C THR A 97 5.53 -16.88 -7.85
N ARG A 98 5.79 -15.64 -7.42
CA ARG A 98 6.72 -14.73 -8.12
C ARG A 98 8.14 -15.32 -8.19
N ARG A 99 8.66 -15.84 -7.08
CA ARG A 99 10.00 -16.45 -7.04
C ARG A 99 10.09 -17.67 -7.95
N LEU A 100 9.07 -18.53 -7.94
CA LEU A 100 9.01 -19.71 -8.78
C LEU A 100 8.89 -19.33 -10.26
N ALA A 101 8.07 -18.34 -10.60
CA ALA A 101 7.96 -17.83 -11.96
C ALA A 101 9.31 -17.31 -12.47
N ILE A 102 10.02 -16.51 -11.66
CA ILE A 102 11.37 -16.04 -12.00
C ILE A 102 12.34 -17.21 -12.17
N LEU A 103 12.30 -18.18 -11.26
CA LEU A 103 13.17 -19.36 -11.32
C LEU A 103 12.91 -20.16 -12.60
N VAL A 104 11.67 -20.56 -12.87
CA VAL A 104 11.27 -21.33 -14.05
C VAL A 104 11.59 -20.56 -15.34
N THR A 105 11.37 -19.25 -15.34
CA THR A 105 11.70 -18.40 -16.48
C THR A 105 13.19 -18.40 -16.76
N ASN A 106 14.01 -18.25 -15.72
CA ASN A 106 15.46 -18.19 -15.86
C ASN A 106 16.13 -19.55 -16.11
N THR A 107 15.55 -20.65 -15.63
CA THR A 107 16.15 -22.00 -15.74
C THR A 107 15.65 -22.76 -16.97
N LEU A 108 14.34 -22.86 -17.16
CA LEU A 108 13.75 -23.74 -18.18
C LEU A 108 13.30 -22.97 -19.41
N LEU A 109 12.63 -21.83 -19.21
CA LEU A 109 12.01 -21.10 -20.32
C LEU A 109 12.95 -20.10 -20.99
N ARG A 110 14.14 -19.83 -20.44
CA ARG A 110 15.06 -18.81 -20.96
C ARG A 110 15.44 -19.06 -22.42
N LYS A 111 15.86 -20.28 -22.76
CA LYS A 111 16.24 -20.64 -24.14
C LYS A 111 15.06 -20.54 -25.12
N PRO A 112 13.89 -21.14 -24.86
CA PRO A 112 12.75 -21.00 -25.77
C PRO A 112 12.24 -19.56 -25.85
N LEU A 113 12.23 -18.78 -24.75
CA LEU A 113 11.86 -17.36 -24.77
C LEU A 113 12.79 -16.53 -25.66
N LEU A 114 14.10 -16.70 -25.52
CA LEU A 114 15.06 -15.96 -26.34
C LEU A 114 14.96 -16.34 -27.82
N LYS A 115 14.70 -17.62 -28.11
CA LYS A 115 14.48 -18.09 -29.49
C LYS A 115 13.19 -17.54 -30.11
N LEU A 116 12.13 -17.38 -29.30
CA LEU A 116 10.85 -16.84 -29.75
C LEU A 116 10.89 -15.32 -29.97
N ILE A 117 11.48 -14.59 -29.03
CA ILE A 117 11.54 -13.12 -29.07
C ILE A 117 12.63 -12.63 -30.05
N ASN A 118 13.64 -13.47 -30.28
CA ASN A 118 14.77 -13.22 -31.18
C ASN A 118 15.36 -11.80 -31.01
N PRO A 119 15.72 -11.40 -29.76
CA PRO A 119 16.06 -10.02 -29.46
C PRO A 119 17.38 -9.63 -30.12
N SER A 120 17.43 -8.40 -30.68
CA SER A 120 18.66 -7.86 -31.29
C SER A 120 19.76 -7.57 -30.27
N PHE A 121 19.41 -7.34 -29.00
CA PHE A 121 20.33 -7.13 -27.89
C PHE A 121 19.76 -7.69 -26.58
N ILE A 122 20.61 -8.26 -25.72
CA ILE A 122 20.22 -8.77 -24.40
C ILE A 122 20.99 -7.98 -23.34
N PHE A 123 20.28 -7.16 -22.55
CA PHE A 123 20.84 -6.54 -21.35
C PHE A 123 20.58 -7.43 -20.14
N ALA A 124 21.63 -7.86 -19.44
CA ALA A 124 21.51 -8.48 -18.14
C ALA A 124 21.79 -7.43 -17.06
N VAL A 125 20.74 -7.00 -16.35
CA VAL A 125 20.90 -6.16 -15.16
C VAL A 125 21.19 -7.07 -13.98
N TYR A 126 22.47 -7.18 -13.61
CA TYR A 126 22.87 -7.76 -12.34
C TYR A 126 22.71 -6.67 -11.29
N GLY A 127 21.71 -6.79 -10.42
CA GLY A 127 21.51 -5.84 -9.32
C GLY A 127 22.67 -5.92 -8.33
N ASN A 128 23.24 -4.77 -7.99
CA ASN A 128 24.10 -4.58 -6.81
C ASN A 128 23.26 -4.57 -5.54
#